data_AF-A0A2T4S7A8-F1
#
_entry.id   AF-A0A2T4S7A8-F1
#
_cell.length_a   1.000
_cell.length_b   1.000
_cell.length_c   1.000
_cell.angle_alpha   90.00
_cell.angle_beta   90.00
_cell.angle_gamma   90.00
#
_symmetry.space_group_name_H-M   'P 1'
#
loop_
_entity.id
_entity.type
_entity.pdbx_description
1 polymer ?
#
loop_
_entity_poly.entity_id
_entity_poly.type
_entity_poly.pdbx_seq_one_letter_code
_entity_poly.pdbx_strand_id
1 'polypeptide(L)'
;AGLHFTDELLEQLKAKQVNLAFVTLHVGLGTFRPVSVDNIDDHKMHSEYYQMSQATADLLNETKQKGHRIISVGTTSTRTLETIRRDHDQFTAQSGWTDIFIYPGFEFKAIDALITNFHLPKSTLVMLVSAFSSKQYILNAYQTAVEMKYRFFSFGDAMLII
;
A
#
# COMPACT_ATOMS: atom_id res chain seq x y z
N ALA A 1 -5.81 6.09 -5.11
CA ALA A 1 -6.20 5.68 -3.74
C ALA A 1 -6.38 6.89 -2.83
N GLY A 2 -5.32 7.64 -2.50
CA GLY A 2 -5.44 8.83 -1.62
C GLY A 2 -6.40 9.90 -2.12
N LEU A 3 -6.56 10.03 -3.45
CA LEU A 3 -7.49 10.99 -4.07
C LEU A 3 -8.98 10.73 -3.78
N HIS A 4 -9.33 9.58 -3.23
CA HIS A 4 -10.70 9.28 -2.80
C HIS A 4 -11.07 9.94 -1.46
N PHE A 5 -10.09 10.49 -0.75
CA PHE A 5 -10.29 11.15 0.54
C PHE A 5 -10.48 12.64 0.32
N THR A 6 -11.72 13.09 0.49
CA THR A 6 -12.04 14.53 0.53
C THR A 6 -11.73 15.10 1.91
N ASP A 7 -11.61 16.42 2.00
CA ASP A 7 -11.39 17.10 3.29
C ASP A 7 -12.52 16.77 4.28
N GLU A 8 -13.77 16.69 3.82
CA GLU A 8 -14.90 16.30 4.66
C GLU A 8 -14.76 14.87 5.21
N LEU A 9 -14.26 13.93 4.40
CA LEU A 9 -14.03 12.56 4.86
C LEU A 9 -12.88 12.51 5.87
N LEU A 10 -11.81 13.27 5.64
CA LEU A 10 -10.68 13.35 6.57
C LEU A 10 -11.12 13.95 7.93
N GLU A 11 -11.97 14.97 7.92
CA GLU A 11 -12.52 15.54 9.15
C GLU A 11 -13.46 14.56 9.88
N GLN A 12 -14.28 13.79 9.15
CA GLN A 12 -15.11 12.73 9.75
C GLN A 12 -14.27 11.63 10.41
N LEU A 13 -13.13 11.27 9.81
CA LEU A 13 -12.20 10.31 10.38
C LEU A 13 -11.57 10.85 11.67
N LYS A 14 -11.10 12.10 11.67
CA LYS A 14 -10.57 12.77 12.88
C LYS A 14 -11.62 12.87 13.98
N ALA A 15 -12.86 13.21 13.65
CA ALA A 15 -13.97 13.26 14.62
C ALA A 15 -14.27 11.89 15.24
N LYS A 16 -13.98 10.80 14.52
CA LYS A 16 -14.00 9.42 15.00
C LYS A 16 -12.70 8.97 15.69
N GLN A 17 -11.80 9.91 15.99
CA GLN A 17 -10.51 9.68 16.65
C GLN A 17 -9.58 8.77 15.84
N VAL A 18 -9.71 8.75 14.50
CA VAL A 18 -8.76 8.08 13.61
C VAL A 18 -7.58 9.02 13.39
N ASN A 19 -6.39 8.54 13.73
CA ASN A 19 -5.14 9.25 13.49
C ASN A 19 -4.82 9.28 12.00
N LEU A 20 -4.32 10.42 11.51
CA LEU A 20 -3.81 10.56 10.15
C LEU A 20 -2.29 10.72 10.18
N ALA A 21 -1.60 9.88 9.42
CA ALA A 21 -0.15 9.88 9.31
C ALA A 21 0.25 9.97 7.83
N PHE A 22 1.29 10.76 7.54
CA PHE A 22 1.73 11.01 6.17
C PHE A 22 3.18 10.56 5.99
N VAL A 23 3.43 9.92 4.85
CA VAL A 23 4.76 9.58 4.34
C VAL A 23 4.92 10.19 2.96
N THR A 24 6.16 10.52 2.58
CA THR A 24 6.48 11.04 1.25
C THR A 24 7.12 9.94 0.42
N LEU A 25 6.68 9.75 -0.83
CA LEU A 25 7.38 8.94 -1.81
C LEU A 25 7.49 9.71 -3.12
N HIS A 26 8.70 9.84 -3.63
CA HIS A 26 8.98 10.39 -4.95
C HIS A 26 8.90 9.26 -5.97
N VAL A 27 7.73 9.15 -6.60
CA VAL A 27 7.47 8.14 -7.61
C VAL A 27 8.10 8.52 -8.95
N GLY A 28 8.75 7.56 -9.60
CA GLY A 28 9.32 7.71 -10.93
C GLY A 28 8.46 7.03 -11.99
N LEU A 29 8.86 7.11 -13.27
CA LEU A 29 8.17 6.42 -14.37
C LEU A 29 8.20 4.87 -14.23
N GLY A 30 9.06 4.34 -13.37
CA GLY A 30 9.23 2.90 -13.17
C GLY A 30 8.07 2.20 -12.44
N THR A 31 7.34 2.91 -11.59
CA THR A 31 6.30 2.36 -10.69
C THR A 31 5.13 1.72 -11.45
N PHE A 32 4.86 2.21 -12.66
CA PHE A 32 3.70 1.82 -13.47
C PHE A 32 4.08 0.87 -14.62
N ARG A 33 5.36 0.44 -14.70
CA ARG A 33 5.78 -0.45 -15.78
C ARG A 33 5.20 -1.86 -15.59
N PRO A 34 4.74 -2.51 -16.68
CA PRO A 34 4.30 -3.89 -16.62
C PRO A 34 5.45 -4.83 -16.31
N VAL A 35 5.15 -5.98 -15.67
CA VAL A 35 6.12 -7.06 -15.49
C VAL A 35 6.31 -7.75 -16.83
N SER A 36 7.53 -7.74 -17.36
CA SER A 36 7.88 -8.30 -18.68
C SER A 36 8.91 -9.43 -18.60
N VAL A 37 9.03 -10.10 -17.44
CA VAL A 37 9.95 -11.22 -17.22
C VAL A 37 9.18 -12.53 -17.10
N ASP A 38 9.79 -13.62 -17.55
CA ASP A 38 9.19 -14.96 -17.51
C ASP A 38 9.23 -15.56 -16.09
N ASN A 39 10.32 -15.38 -15.36
CA ASN A 39 10.40 -15.70 -13.92
C ASN A 39 10.25 -14.43 -13.09
N ILE A 40 9.40 -14.49 -12.07
CA ILE A 40 9.11 -13.34 -11.19
C ILE A 40 10.35 -12.90 -10.39
N ASP A 41 11.24 -13.84 -10.08
CA ASP A 41 12.48 -13.62 -9.34
C ASP A 41 13.50 -12.79 -10.15
N ASP A 42 13.35 -12.75 -11.48
CA ASP A 42 14.19 -11.96 -12.38
C ASP A 42 13.71 -10.50 -12.48
N HIS A 43 12.58 -10.14 -11.86
CA HIS A 43 12.02 -8.79 -11.94
C HIS A 43 12.81 -7.81 -11.06
N LYS A 44 13.43 -6.80 -11.68
CA LYS A 44 14.07 -5.70 -10.96
C LYS A 44 13.10 -4.54 -10.78
N MET A 45 12.75 -4.26 -9.53
CA MET A 45 11.98 -3.07 -9.17
C MET A 45 12.82 -1.81 -9.35
N HIS A 46 12.17 -0.75 -9.84
CA HIS A 46 12.75 0.58 -9.84
C HIS A 46 12.75 1.15 -8.42
N SER A 47 13.90 1.66 -7.98
CA SER A 47 14.03 2.31 -6.68
C SER A 47 13.32 3.66 -6.66
N GLU A 48 12.62 3.94 -5.56
CA GLU A 48 11.93 5.21 -5.32
C GLU A 48 12.40 5.81 -3.99
N TYR A 49 12.52 7.13 -3.94
CA TYR A 49 13.00 7.82 -2.74
C TYR A 49 11.84 8.14 -1.81
N TYR A 50 11.92 7.70 -0.55
CA TYR A 50 10.90 7.94 0.46
C TYR A 50 11.42 8.77 1.62
N GLN A 51 10.49 9.36 2.37
CA GLN A 51 10.77 10.04 3.64
C GLN A 51 9.66 9.75 4.65
N MET A 52 10.07 9.48 5.90
CA MET A 52 9.21 9.39 7.07
C MET A 52 9.74 10.33 8.16
N SER A 53 8.86 11.20 8.67
CA SER A 53 9.19 12.11 9.77
C SER A 53 9.19 11.38 11.12
N GLN A 54 9.84 11.98 12.13
CA GLN A 54 9.80 11.49 13.50
C GLN A 54 8.37 11.43 14.05
N ALA A 55 7.58 12.48 13.83
CA ALA A 55 6.18 12.51 14.26
C ALA A 55 5.35 11.36 13.66
N THR A 56 5.55 11.03 12.38
CA THR A 56 4.88 9.88 11.75
C THR A 56 5.35 8.56 12.35
N ALA A 57 6.66 8.38 12.54
CA ALA A 57 7.21 7.16 13.12
C ALA A 57 6.67 6.91 14.55
N ASP A 58 6.70 7.94 15.40
CA ASP A 58 6.21 7.88 16.78
C ASP A 58 4.73 7.52 16.83
N LEU A 59 3.91 8.17 16.00
CA LEU A 59 2.47 7.90 15.91
C LEU A 59 2.16 6.47 15.49
N LEU A 60 2.89 5.93 14.51
CA LEU A 60 2.69 4.55 14.05
C LEU A 60 3.13 3.53 15.11
N ASN A 61 4.25 3.78 15.80
CA ASN A 61 4.72 2.93 16.89
C ASN A 61 3.73 2.93 18.07
N GLU A 62 3.25 4.10 18.48
CA GLU A 62 2.25 4.24 19.54
C GLU A 62 0.94 3.53 19.16
N THR A 63 0.52 3.65 17.89
CA THR A 63 -0.67 2.97 17.37
C THR A 63 -0.53 1.45 17.50
N LYS A 64 0.61 0.86 17.09
CA LYS A 64 0.86 -0.58 17.27
C LYS A 64 0.97 -0.98 18.75
N GLN A 65 1.63 -0.18 19.57
CA GLN A 65 1.78 -0.46 21.02
C GLN A 65 0.41 -0.51 21.72
N LYS A 66 -0.53 0.34 21.31
CA LYS A 66 -1.92 0.36 21.81
C LYS A 66 -2.80 -0.76 21.22
N GLY A 67 -2.27 -1.62 20.36
CA GLY A 67 -3.03 -2.69 19.70
C GLY A 67 -4.03 -2.19 18.65
N HIS A 68 -3.83 -0.97 18.14
CA HIS A 68 -4.65 -0.43 17.06
C HIS A 68 -4.10 -0.81 15.68
N ARG A 69 -4.96 -0.71 14.67
CA ARG A 69 -4.64 -1.06 13.29
C ARG A 69 -3.99 0.10 12.54
N ILE A 70 -3.02 -0.23 11.69
CA ILE A 70 -2.43 0.65 10.68
C ILE A 70 -3.05 0.31 9.33
N ILE A 71 -3.77 1.27 8.75
CA ILE A 71 -4.42 1.14 7.44
C ILE A 71 -3.64 1.99 6.44
N SER A 72 -2.95 1.35 5.50
CA SER A 72 -2.24 2.09 4.45
C SER A 72 -3.17 2.51 3.33
N VAL A 73 -2.93 3.72 2.81
CA VAL A 73 -3.68 4.27 1.67
C VAL A 73 -2.75 4.33 0.46
N GLY A 74 -2.95 3.39 -0.46
CA GLY A 74 -2.19 3.22 -1.68
C GLY A 74 -0.96 2.31 -1.52
N THR A 75 -0.66 1.55 -2.57
CA THR A 75 0.48 0.61 -2.62
C THR A 75 1.84 1.28 -2.43
N THR A 76 1.97 2.54 -2.86
CA THR A 76 3.12 3.41 -2.63
C THR A 76 3.42 3.57 -1.13
N SER A 77 2.41 3.92 -0.32
CA SER A 77 2.61 4.07 1.13
C SER A 77 2.88 2.72 1.79
N THR A 78 2.21 1.65 1.35
CA THR A 78 2.47 0.28 1.80
C THR A 78 3.94 -0.10 1.61
N ARG A 79 4.51 0.10 0.41
CA ARG A 79 5.91 -0.24 0.14
C ARG A 79 6.88 0.55 1.02
N THR A 80 6.62 1.84 1.24
CA THR A 80 7.42 2.66 2.17
C THR A 80 7.39 2.08 3.59
N LEU A 81 6.20 1.80 4.13
CA LEU A 81 6.05 1.29 5.49
C LEU A 81 6.69 -0.11 5.66
N GLU A 82 6.48 -1.00 4.70
CA GLU A 82 7.07 -2.34 4.72
C GLU A 82 8.59 -2.32 4.53
N THR A 83 9.14 -1.37 3.75
CA THR A 83 10.59 -1.19 3.65
C THR A 83 11.19 -0.81 4.99
N ILE A 84 10.58 0.15 5.68
CA ILE A 84 11.05 0.58 7.01
C ILE A 84 10.96 -0.58 8.00
N ARG A 85 9.88 -1.37 7.97
CA ARG A 85 9.69 -2.52 8.88
C ARG A 85 10.49 -3.77 8.51
N ARG A 86 10.99 -3.86 7.27
CA ARG A 86 11.99 -4.85 6.86
C ARG A 86 13.35 -4.52 7.47
N ASP A 87 13.72 -3.24 7.43
CA ASP A 87 15.07 -2.79 7.81
C ASP A 87 15.20 -2.52 9.32
N HIS A 88 14.09 -2.26 10.01
CA HIS A 88 14.04 -1.91 11.43
C HIS A 88 12.91 -2.64 12.16
N ASP A 89 13.10 -3.00 13.43
CA ASP A 89 12.10 -3.67 14.29
C ASP A 89 10.90 -2.79 14.67
N GLN A 90 10.99 -1.48 14.42
CA GLN A 90 9.93 -0.50 14.67
C GLN A 90 9.94 0.56 13.55
N PHE A 91 8.88 1.37 13.45
CA PHE A 91 8.89 2.51 12.54
C PHE A 91 9.97 3.50 12.97
N THR A 92 10.82 3.92 12.04
CA THR A 92 11.96 4.80 12.30
C THR A 92 11.94 5.97 11.33
N ALA A 93 12.16 7.17 11.85
CA ALA A 93 12.26 8.38 11.05
C ALA A 93 13.49 8.29 10.15
N GLN A 94 13.27 8.16 8.86
CA GLN A 94 14.36 8.07 7.90
C GLN A 94 13.91 8.47 6.52
N SER A 95 14.89 8.78 5.69
CA SER A 95 14.74 8.91 4.26
C SER A 95 15.66 7.92 3.58
N GLY A 96 15.22 7.37 2.45
CA GLY A 96 15.98 6.32 1.79
C GLY A 96 15.39 5.92 0.46
N TRP A 97 15.94 4.86 -0.10
CA TRP A 97 15.45 4.28 -1.35
C TRP A 97 14.73 2.98 -1.04
N THR A 98 13.60 2.76 -1.70
CA THR A 98 12.90 1.48 -1.67
C THR A 98 12.81 0.89 -3.06
N ASP A 99 13.28 -0.33 -3.19
CA ASP A 99 13.09 -1.23 -4.33
C ASP A 99 12.29 -2.47 -3.91
N ILE A 100 11.58 -2.40 -2.77
CA ILE A 100 10.88 -3.56 -2.24
C ILE A 100 9.86 -4.08 -3.27
N PHE A 101 9.96 -5.38 -3.54
CA PHE A 101 9.03 -6.10 -4.40
C PHE A 101 8.15 -6.99 -3.53
N ILE A 102 6.85 -6.68 -3.51
CA ILE A 102 5.86 -7.39 -2.68
C ILE A 102 5.03 -8.27 -3.61
N TYR A 103 5.09 -9.57 -3.39
CA TYR A 103 4.41 -10.61 -4.17
C TYR A 103 3.95 -11.76 -3.26
N PRO A 104 3.09 -12.68 -3.72
CA PRO A 104 2.53 -13.74 -2.87
C PRO A 104 3.60 -14.54 -2.12
N GLY A 105 3.39 -14.70 -0.81
CA GLY A 105 4.40 -15.25 0.12
C GLY A 105 5.10 -14.18 0.98
N PHE A 106 4.91 -12.89 0.67
CA PHE A 106 5.41 -11.79 1.50
C PHE A 106 4.69 -11.72 2.86
N GLU A 107 5.46 -11.60 3.93
CA GLU A 107 4.95 -11.38 5.29
C GLU A 107 4.86 -9.87 5.57
N PHE A 108 3.64 -9.34 5.72
CA PHE A 108 3.42 -7.94 6.06
C PHE A 108 3.69 -7.72 7.55
N LYS A 109 4.56 -6.76 7.87
CA LYS A 109 4.95 -6.41 9.24
C LYS A 109 4.47 -5.01 9.63
N ALA A 110 4.17 -4.17 8.65
CA ALA A 110 3.84 -2.77 8.87
C ALA A 110 2.33 -2.54 8.96
N ILE A 111 1.57 -3.06 8.00
CA ILE A 111 0.16 -2.72 7.82
C ILE A 111 -0.78 -3.85 8.22
N ASP A 112 -1.97 -3.49 8.70
CA ASP A 112 -3.04 -4.43 9.06
C ASP A 112 -4.20 -4.39 8.05
N ALA A 113 -4.30 -3.32 7.25
CA ALA A 113 -5.27 -3.18 6.18
C ALA A 113 -4.73 -2.30 5.04
N LEU A 114 -5.32 -2.45 3.85
CA LEU A 114 -4.94 -1.74 2.64
C LEU A 114 -6.14 -1.12 1.96
N ILE A 115 -6.09 0.19 1.70
CA ILE A 115 -6.98 0.90 0.79
C ILE A 115 -6.24 1.17 -0.51
N THR A 116 -6.75 0.67 -1.63
CA THR A 116 -6.09 0.81 -2.93
C THR A 116 -7.12 0.87 -4.06
N ASN A 117 -6.66 1.10 -5.30
CA ASN A 117 -7.54 1.04 -6.48
C ASN A 117 -7.61 -0.40 -7.01
N PHE A 118 -8.48 -0.64 -7.99
CA PHE A 118 -8.40 -1.86 -8.82
C PHE A 118 -7.30 -1.71 -9.88
N HIS A 119 -6.40 -2.70 -9.96
CA HIS A 119 -5.20 -2.66 -10.79
C HIS A 119 -5.32 -3.50 -12.07
N LEU A 120 -4.41 -3.30 -13.00
CA LEU A 120 -4.35 -4.12 -14.22
C LEU A 120 -3.94 -5.56 -13.93
N PRO A 121 -4.48 -6.54 -14.69
CA PRO A 121 -3.89 -7.86 -14.77
C PRO A 121 -2.40 -7.80 -15.13
N LYS A 122 -1.60 -8.71 -14.56
CA LYS A 122 -0.15 -8.81 -14.81
C LYS A 122 0.67 -7.56 -14.43
N SER A 123 0.19 -6.75 -13.48
CA SER A 123 0.94 -5.64 -12.90
C SER A 123 1.64 -6.02 -11.58
N THR A 124 2.73 -5.33 -11.24
CA THR A 124 3.35 -5.47 -9.90
C THR A 124 2.36 -5.09 -8.78
N LEU A 125 1.44 -4.17 -9.05
CA LEU A 125 0.42 -3.74 -8.09
C LEU A 125 -0.60 -4.83 -7.78
N VAL A 126 -1.03 -5.62 -8.78
CA VAL A 126 -1.93 -6.76 -8.53
C VAL A 126 -1.22 -7.86 -7.75
N MET A 127 0.11 -8.03 -7.93
CA MET A 127 0.91 -8.96 -7.14
C MET A 127 0.99 -8.54 -5.68
N LEU A 128 1.23 -7.27 -5.38
CA LEU A 128 1.23 -6.73 -4.02
C LEU A 128 -0.13 -6.95 -3.34
N VAL A 129 -1.22 -6.62 -4.04
CA VAL A 129 -2.59 -6.86 -3.54
C VAL A 129 -2.85 -8.35 -3.30
N SER A 130 -2.34 -9.22 -4.19
CA SER A 130 -2.42 -10.69 -4.05
C SER A 130 -1.47 -11.28 -3.01
N ALA A 131 -0.54 -10.49 -2.48
CA ALA A 131 0.27 -10.87 -1.33
C ALA A 131 -0.49 -10.57 -0.03
N PHE A 132 -1.29 -9.50 -0.02
CA PHE A 132 -2.03 -9.06 1.16
C PHE A 132 -3.27 -9.91 1.45
N SER A 133 -3.79 -10.63 0.45
CA SER A 133 -4.88 -11.60 0.61
C SER A 133 -4.60 -12.85 -0.23
N SER A 134 -5.46 -13.86 -0.18
CA SER A 134 -5.28 -15.03 -1.03
C SER A 134 -5.55 -14.68 -2.50
N LYS A 135 -4.78 -15.31 -3.41
CA LYS A 135 -5.01 -15.19 -4.86
C LYS A 135 -6.48 -15.49 -5.23
N GLN A 136 -7.10 -16.47 -4.57
CA GLN A 136 -8.49 -16.83 -4.82
C GLN A 136 -9.45 -15.70 -4.44
N TYR A 137 -9.28 -15.09 -3.27
CA TYR A 137 -10.12 -13.97 -2.84
C TYR A 137 -9.96 -12.75 -3.74
N ILE A 138 -8.72 -12.41 -4.09
CA ILE A 138 -8.46 -11.28 -4.99
C ILE A 138 -9.05 -11.52 -6.38
N LEU A 139 -8.86 -12.71 -6.97
CA LEU A 139 -9.44 -13.01 -8.28
C LEU A 139 -10.97 -12.96 -8.26
N ASN A 140 -11.59 -13.52 -7.22
CA ASN A 140 -13.04 -13.45 -7.06
C ASN A 140 -13.53 -12.00 -6.92
N ALA A 141 -12.88 -11.19 -6.08
CA ALA A 141 -13.22 -9.79 -5.91
C ALA A 141 -13.10 -9.00 -7.23
N TYR A 142 -12.06 -9.26 -8.02
CA TYR A 142 -11.88 -8.63 -9.33
C TYR A 142 -12.95 -9.06 -10.34
N GLN A 143 -13.31 -10.36 -10.35
CA GLN A 143 -14.39 -10.86 -11.19
C GLN A 143 -15.72 -10.18 -10.82
N THR A 144 -16.07 -10.15 -9.53
CA THR A 144 -17.26 -9.45 -9.05
C THR A 144 -17.24 -7.96 -9.40
N ALA A 145 -16.09 -7.28 -9.27
CA ALA A 145 -15.96 -5.88 -9.65
C ALA A 145 -16.23 -5.66 -11.15
N VAL A 146 -15.79 -6.56 -12.02
CA VAL A 146 -16.11 -6.52 -13.46
C VAL A 146 -17.60 -6.74 -13.71
N GLU A 147 -18.20 -7.77 -13.09
CA GLU A 147 -19.63 -8.07 -13.22
C GLU A 147 -20.52 -6.91 -12.75
N MET A 148 -20.12 -6.25 -11.67
CA MET A 148 -20.79 -5.08 -11.10
C MET A 148 -20.40 -3.75 -11.78
N LYS A 149 -19.59 -3.79 -12.85
CA LYS A 149 -19.16 -2.62 -13.62
C LYS A 149 -18.45 -1.54 -12.80
N TYR A 150 -17.65 -1.95 -11.83
CA TYR A 150 -16.73 -1.05 -11.13
C TYR A 150 -15.76 -0.44 -12.15
N ARG A 151 -15.35 0.79 -11.87
CA ARG A 151 -14.35 1.51 -12.64
C ARG A 151 -12.97 1.13 -12.12
N PHE A 152 -12.04 0.82 -13.00
CA PHE A 152 -10.68 0.38 -12.62
C PHE A 152 -9.68 1.54 -12.76
N PHE A 153 -8.42 1.30 -12.38
CA PHE A 153 -7.27 2.20 -12.56
C PHE A 153 -7.25 3.43 -11.65
N SER A 154 -6.38 4.39 -11.97
CA SER A 154 -6.03 5.57 -11.17
C SER A 154 -7.24 6.40 -10.74
N PHE A 155 -8.24 6.53 -11.61
CA PHE A 155 -9.45 7.34 -11.40
C PHE A 155 -10.72 6.49 -11.23
N GLY A 156 -10.56 5.16 -11.14
CA GLY A 156 -11.65 4.24 -10.87
C GLY A 156 -12.02 4.18 -9.39
N ASP A 157 -12.77 3.15 -9.03
CA ASP A 157 -13.23 2.91 -7.67
C ASP A 157 -12.11 2.37 -6.77
N ALA A 158 -12.40 2.32 -5.47
CA ALA A 158 -11.47 1.87 -4.43
C ALA A 158 -11.84 0.49 -3.89
N MET A 159 -10.85 -0.17 -3.30
CA MET A 159 -10.96 -1.44 -2.60
C MET A 159 -10.30 -1.28 -1.23
N LEU A 160 -11.00 -1.74 -0.18
CA LEU A 160 -10.49 -1.88 1.17
C LEU A 160 -10.32 -3.38 1.47
N ILE A 161 -9.15 -3.78 1.93
CA ILE A 161 -8.82 -5.16 2.32
C ILE A 161 -8.52 -5.17 3.83
N ILE A 162 -9.22 -6.03 4.58
CA ILE A 162 -9.20 -6.15 6.05
C ILE A 162 -9.21 -7.61 6.49
#